data_AF-M0C2N8-F1
#
_entry.id   AF-M0C2N8-F1
#
_cell.length_a   1.000
_cell.length_b   1.000
_cell.length_c   1.000
_cell.angle_alpha   90.00
_cell.angle_beta   90.00
_cell.angle_gamma   90.00
#
_symmetry.space_group_name_H-M   'P 1'
#
loop_
_entity.id
_entity.type
_entity.pdbx_description
1 polymer ?
#
loop_
_entity_poly.entity_id
_entity_poly.type
_entity_poly.pdbx_seq_one_letter_code
_entity_poly.pdbx_strand_id
1 'polypeptide(L)'
;MNLIAQTDVARETYWGITSVEYAVFYFLAFVTVAVFTYGVYRRFARYTQGDGDSLPRLNELQRRVVSAAKIVLSNEKQFNRDLYGGLMHSFILWGFLTLFIATSILMVEEYGAQKLLHVSFWNGDFYLAYQFIVDAMGLLFVVGIGMALYRRYWVRNHRLWDRHTSAEDDLFIWTLFALGIGGFLLEGLRVYSAGIPDHEVVSFVAYGMALGFDALGLATLGPEQAGLNGAGLNVENLHWLAWWTHSLIAFFFIAWIPYAKPFHMLSSFANVVTRDEKAGKRLPNVPSDLDATNAESIDDFTWKELLDQDACTKCGRCSSVCPAKASDRPLDPRNVILDLKSYREDLEWCCEYPKIRARDSRLSVGIDPEYRADQGI
;
A
#
# COMPACT_ATOMS: atom_id res chain seq x y z
N MET A 1 11.66 -10.41 -32.75
CA MET A 1 12.45 -11.09 -31.70
C MET A 1 13.87 -11.19 -32.22
N ASN A 2 14.75 -10.28 -31.81
CA ASN A 2 16.17 -10.45 -32.05
C ASN A 2 16.71 -11.28 -30.89
N LEU A 3 17.29 -12.43 -31.21
CA LEU A 3 18.10 -13.21 -30.28
C LEU A 3 19.30 -12.35 -29.87
N ILE A 4 19.27 -11.80 -28.67
CA ILE A 4 20.50 -11.38 -27.99
C ILE A 4 21.02 -12.64 -27.34
N ALA A 5 22.14 -13.14 -27.85
CA ALA A 5 22.90 -14.21 -27.20
C ALA A 5 23.19 -13.79 -25.75
N GLN A 6 22.92 -14.69 -24.81
CA GLN A 6 23.00 -14.49 -23.36
C GLN A 6 24.46 -14.47 -22.86
N THR A 7 25.32 -13.69 -23.53
CA THR A 7 26.74 -13.49 -23.16
C THR A 7 26.97 -12.20 -22.38
N ASP A 8 25.98 -11.30 -22.33
CA ASP A 8 26.05 -10.06 -21.57
C ASP A 8 25.36 -10.22 -20.22
N VAL A 9 25.95 -9.66 -19.16
CA VAL A 9 25.42 -9.64 -17.78
C VAL A 9 24.09 -8.87 -17.76
N ALA A 10 23.00 -9.58 -18.01
CA ALA A 10 21.64 -9.06 -18.18
C ALA A 10 20.61 -10.22 -18.10
N ARG A 11 19.31 -9.88 -18.15
CA ARG A 11 18.22 -10.85 -18.26
C ARG A 11 17.13 -10.40 -19.22
N GLU A 12 16.38 -11.36 -19.75
CA GLU A 12 15.12 -11.09 -20.45
C GLU A 12 14.00 -10.74 -19.47
N THR A 13 13.19 -9.72 -19.81
CA THR A 13 12.09 -9.24 -18.95
C THR A 13 10.85 -10.12 -19.01
N TYR A 14 10.47 -10.57 -20.21
CA TYR A 14 9.26 -11.35 -20.49
C TYR A 14 9.58 -12.82 -20.84
N TRP A 15 10.62 -13.36 -20.20
CA TRP A 15 11.07 -14.73 -20.42
C TRP A 15 9.93 -15.73 -20.19
N GLY A 16 9.65 -16.57 -21.19
CA GLY A 16 8.58 -17.56 -21.16
C GLY A 16 7.15 -17.02 -21.33
N ILE A 17 6.99 -15.77 -21.77
CA ILE A 17 5.67 -15.15 -22.01
C ILE A 17 5.44 -14.98 -23.51
N THR A 18 4.36 -15.57 -24.03
CA THR A 18 3.99 -15.49 -25.45
C THR A 18 3.46 -14.10 -25.83
N SER A 19 3.40 -13.79 -27.13
CA SER A 19 2.85 -12.50 -27.60
C SER A 19 1.38 -12.29 -27.22
N VAL A 20 0.58 -13.36 -27.15
CA VAL A 20 -0.82 -13.29 -26.72
C VAL A 20 -0.90 -12.96 -25.23
N GLU A 21 -0.12 -13.65 -24.41
CA GLU A 21 -0.04 -13.41 -22.96
C GLU A 21 0.47 -12.02 -22.63
N TYR A 22 1.47 -11.55 -23.37
CA TYR A 22 1.94 -10.18 -23.29
C TYR A 22 0.82 -9.18 -23.58
N ALA A 23 0.03 -9.38 -24.64
CA ALA A 23 -1.12 -8.52 -24.94
C ALA A 23 -2.19 -8.57 -23.84
N VAL A 24 -2.48 -9.75 -23.29
CA VAL A 24 -3.40 -9.93 -22.15
C VAL A 24 -2.89 -9.19 -20.92
N PHE A 25 -1.60 -9.31 -20.59
CA PHE A 25 -0.97 -8.60 -19.48
C PHE A 25 -1.16 -7.09 -19.61
N TYR A 26 -0.92 -6.51 -20.78
CA TYR A 26 -1.10 -5.07 -21.02
C TYR A 26 -2.56 -4.63 -20.99
N PHE A 27 -3.48 -5.47 -21.47
CA PHE A 27 -4.91 -5.22 -21.32
C PHE A 27 -5.32 -5.18 -19.83
N LEU A 28 -4.87 -6.15 -19.03
CA LEU A 28 -5.13 -6.18 -17.59
C LEU A 28 -4.47 -5.00 -16.85
N ALA A 29 -3.25 -4.61 -17.25
CA ALA A 29 -2.59 -3.43 -16.71
C ALA A 29 -3.39 -2.15 -17.02
N PHE A 30 -3.90 -2.00 -18.24
CA PHE A 30 -4.77 -0.88 -18.62
C PHE A 30 -6.05 -0.84 -17.78
N VAL A 31 -6.74 -1.98 -17.64
CA VAL A 31 -7.95 -2.09 -16.79
C VAL A 31 -7.62 -1.72 -15.34
N THR A 32 -6.50 -2.21 -14.81
CA THR A 32 -6.01 -1.92 -13.46
C THR A 32 -5.81 -0.43 -13.25
N VAL A 33 -5.12 0.25 -14.17
CA VAL A 33 -4.89 1.70 -14.10
C VAL A 33 -6.21 2.46 -14.21
N ALA A 34 -7.13 2.07 -15.10
CA ALA A 34 -8.43 2.71 -15.22
C ALA A 34 -9.25 2.62 -13.92
N VAL A 35 -9.30 1.43 -13.29
CA VAL A 35 -9.99 1.20 -12.02
C VAL A 35 -9.35 1.99 -10.88
N PHE A 36 -8.02 2.01 -10.82
CA PHE A 36 -7.26 2.82 -9.86
C PHE A 36 -7.56 4.31 -10.02
N THR A 37 -7.44 4.84 -11.24
CA THR A 37 -7.66 6.26 -11.55
C THR A 37 -9.10 6.67 -11.22
N TYR A 38 -10.08 5.84 -11.57
CA TYR A 38 -11.48 6.11 -11.22
C TYR A 38 -11.71 6.14 -9.70
N GLY A 39 -11.12 5.20 -8.96
CA GLY A 39 -11.25 5.17 -7.50
C GLY A 39 -10.59 6.38 -6.83
N VAL A 40 -9.41 6.78 -7.30
CA VAL A 40 -8.75 8.00 -6.85
C VAL A 40 -9.62 9.22 -7.17
N TYR A 41 -10.14 9.32 -8.40
CA TYR A 41 -11.06 10.38 -8.80
C TYR A 41 -12.27 10.47 -7.86
N ARG A 42 -12.92 9.34 -7.51
CA ARG A 42 -14.06 9.32 -6.58
C ARG A 42 -13.71 9.90 -5.21
N ARG A 43 -12.54 9.54 -4.64
CA ARG A 43 -12.08 10.09 -3.36
C ARG A 43 -11.87 11.61 -3.44
N PHE A 44 -11.19 12.09 -4.48
CA PHE A 44 -10.99 13.53 -4.68
C PHE A 44 -12.30 14.27 -4.95
N ALA A 45 -13.20 13.71 -5.75
CA ALA A 45 -14.53 14.26 -5.98
C ALA A 45 -15.31 14.40 -4.67
N ARG A 46 -15.20 13.43 -3.76
CA ARG A 46 -15.80 13.53 -2.43
C ARG A 46 -15.20 14.67 -1.60
N TYR A 47 -13.88 14.85 -1.62
CA TYR A 47 -13.24 15.98 -0.93
C TYR A 47 -13.71 17.34 -1.46
N THR A 48 -13.98 17.46 -2.76
CA THR A 48 -14.49 18.73 -3.34
C THR A 48 -15.93 19.05 -2.94
N GLN A 49 -16.67 18.10 -2.35
CA GLN A 49 -18.02 18.31 -1.83
C GLN A 49 -18.02 18.77 -0.36
N GLY A 50 -16.91 18.58 0.36
CA GLY A 50 -16.79 19.01 1.75
C GLY A 50 -16.60 20.52 1.86
N ASP A 51 -17.02 21.07 3.00
CA ASP A 51 -16.92 22.50 3.27
C ASP A 51 -15.48 23.01 3.32
N GLY A 52 -15.33 24.33 3.23
CA GLY A 52 -14.04 25.00 3.35
C GLY A 52 -13.49 24.87 4.77
N ASP A 53 -12.22 24.46 4.90
CA ASP A 53 -11.53 24.47 6.19
C ASP A 53 -11.17 25.92 6.60
N SER A 54 -11.40 26.25 7.87
CA SER A 54 -11.14 27.59 8.43
C SER A 54 -9.66 27.99 8.42
N LEU A 55 -8.75 27.03 8.34
CA LEU A 55 -7.32 27.25 8.24
C LEU A 55 -6.86 27.20 6.77
N PRO A 56 -5.94 28.07 6.36
CA PRO A 56 -5.33 28.00 5.03
C PRO A 56 -4.41 26.78 4.95
N ARG A 57 -4.92 25.62 4.53
CA ARG A 57 -4.15 24.36 4.48
C ARG A 57 -3.16 24.28 3.31
N LEU A 58 -3.42 25.05 2.25
CA LEU A 58 -2.67 25.01 0.98
C LEU A 58 -1.70 26.19 0.81
N ASN A 59 -1.58 27.06 1.80
CA ASN A 59 -0.59 28.14 1.75
C ASN A 59 0.83 27.58 1.77
N GLU A 60 1.77 28.22 1.06
CA GLU A 60 3.18 27.80 1.03
C GLU A 60 3.37 26.32 0.63
N LEU A 61 2.56 25.85 -0.34
CA LEU A 61 2.46 24.43 -0.70
C LEU A 61 3.82 23.78 -0.96
N GLN A 62 4.74 24.46 -1.65
CA GLN A 62 6.09 23.95 -1.91
C GLN A 62 6.84 23.64 -0.61
N ARG A 63 6.84 24.57 0.37
CA ARG A 63 7.47 24.36 1.68
C ARG A 63 6.86 23.17 2.41
N ARG A 64 5.52 23.07 2.37
CA ARG A 64 4.76 21.98 3.02
C ARG A 64 5.05 20.63 2.39
N VAL A 65 5.11 20.55 1.06
CA VAL A 65 5.46 19.32 0.32
C VAL A 65 6.87 18.87 0.65
N VAL A 66 7.85 19.78 0.62
CA VAL A 66 9.24 19.45 1.01
C VAL A 66 9.32 19.00 2.47
N SER A 67 8.61 19.68 3.38
CA SER A 67 8.56 19.28 4.78
C SER A 67 7.90 17.91 4.96
N ALA A 68 6.81 17.62 4.26
CA ALA A 68 6.11 16.35 4.32
C ALA A 68 6.98 15.22 3.75
N ALA A 69 7.67 15.45 2.62
CA ALA A 69 8.60 14.49 2.05
C ALA A 69 9.73 14.15 3.03
N LYS A 70 10.33 15.15 3.69
CA LYS A 70 11.35 14.90 4.73
C LYS A 70 10.80 14.07 5.89
N ILE A 71 9.59 14.37 6.37
CA ILE A 71 8.95 13.65 7.47
C ILE A 71 8.67 12.19 7.08
N VAL A 72 8.07 11.98 5.91
CA VAL A 72 7.67 10.66 5.44
C VAL A 72 8.89 9.80 5.11
N LEU A 73 9.85 10.32 4.35
CA LEU A 73 11.05 9.54 3.96
C LEU A 73 11.94 9.22 5.17
N SER A 74 12.08 10.11 6.15
CA SER A 74 12.85 9.82 7.36
C SER A 74 12.14 8.90 8.36
N ASN A 75 10.82 8.69 8.21
CA ASN A 75 9.98 7.95 9.16
C ASN A 75 10.06 8.50 10.60
N GLU A 76 10.56 9.73 10.80
CA GLU A 76 10.91 10.25 12.13
C GLU A 76 9.73 10.21 13.13
N LYS A 77 8.50 10.38 12.65
CA LYS A 77 7.31 10.40 13.51
C LYS A 77 6.85 9.02 13.93
N GLN A 78 7.23 7.98 13.20
CA GLN A 78 6.88 6.58 13.44
C GLN A 78 7.77 6.01 14.55
N PHE A 79 9.03 6.48 14.64
CA PHE A 79 9.95 6.14 15.72
C PHE A 79 9.57 6.73 17.09
N ASN A 80 8.76 7.78 17.12
CA ASN A 80 8.36 8.40 18.38
C ASN A 80 7.67 7.38 19.29
N ARG A 81 8.26 7.08 20.46
CA ARG A 81 7.72 6.17 21.49
C ARG A 81 7.37 4.75 20.99
N ASP A 82 7.83 4.35 19.80
CA ASP A 82 7.57 3.02 19.22
C ASP A 82 8.68 2.66 18.21
N LEU A 83 9.87 2.34 18.72
CA LEU A 83 11.04 1.99 17.90
C LEU A 83 10.74 0.85 16.93
N TYR A 84 10.06 -0.20 17.42
CA TYR A 84 9.69 -1.34 16.59
C TYR A 84 8.74 -0.92 15.48
N GLY A 85 7.72 -0.10 15.77
CA GLY A 85 6.80 0.42 14.76
C GLY A 85 7.51 1.29 13.72
N GLY A 86 8.51 2.08 14.15
CA GLY A 86 9.39 2.86 13.28
C GLY A 86 10.22 1.99 12.34
N LEU A 87 10.97 1.01 12.87
CA LEU A 87 11.78 0.08 12.06
C LEU A 87 10.91 -0.70 11.07
N MET A 88 9.78 -1.23 11.55
CA MET A 88 8.81 -1.95 10.73
C MET A 88 8.33 -1.10 9.53
N HIS A 89 7.92 0.15 9.76
CA HIS A 89 7.48 1.03 8.66
C HIS A 89 8.62 1.48 7.77
N SER A 90 9.82 1.74 8.30
CA SER A 90 10.98 2.09 7.48
C SER A 90 11.33 0.97 6.50
N PHE A 91 11.33 -0.27 6.96
CA PHE A 91 11.57 -1.45 6.12
C PHE A 91 10.49 -1.63 5.05
N ILE A 92 9.22 -1.46 5.43
CA ILE A 92 8.10 -1.54 4.48
C ILE A 92 8.18 -0.39 3.45
N LEU A 93 8.33 0.87 3.89
CA LEU A 93 8.30 2.03 3.00
C LEU A 93 9.46 2.01 2.02
N TRP A 94 10.69 1.89 2.52
CA TRP A 94 11.86 1.94 1.66
C TRP A 94 12.00 0.69 0.81
N GLY A 95 11.64 -0.47 1.34
CA GLY A 95 11.57 -1.70 0.56
C GLY A 95 10.56 -1.59 -0.58
N PHE A 96 9.31 -1.24 -0.28
CA PHE A 96 8.26 -1.06 -1.29
C PHE A 96 8.62 0.04 -2.31
N LEU A 97 9.10 1.20 -1.86
CA LEU A 97 9.45 2.31 -2.73
C LEU A 97 10.58 1.93 -3.69
N THR A 98 11.62 1.23 -3.22
CA THR A 98 12.68 0.74 -4.08
C THR A 98 12.15 -0.27 -5.09
N LEU A 99 11.35 -1.26 -4.67
CA LEU A 99 10.76 -2.25 -5.60
C LEU A 99 9.86 -1.60 -6.66
N PHE A 100 9.09 -0.58 -6.26
CA PHE A 100 8.25 0.20 -7.17
C PHE A 100 9.09 1.01 -8.17
N ILE A 101 10.14 1.69 -7.71
CA ILE A 101 11.07 2.42 -8.58
C ILE A 101 11.76 1.44 -9.54
N ALA A 102 12.21 0.30 -9.04
CA ALA A 102 12.88 -0.73 -9.81
C ALA A 102 12.01 -1.27 -10.96
N THR A 103 10.74 -1.58 -10.66
CA THR A 103 9.75 -1.97 -11.66
C THR A 103 9.44 -0.83 -12.66
N SER A 104 9.45 0.42 -12.18
CA SER A 104 9.26 1.59 -13.05
C SER A 104 10.45 1.82 -13.98
N ILE A 105 11.68 1.57 -13.52
CA ILE A 105 12.90 1.64 -14.34
C ILE A 105 12.82 0.63 -15.49
N LEU A 106 12.35 -0.60 -15.22
CA LEU A 106 12.12 -1.60 -16.28
C LEU A 106 11.18 -1.11 -17.36
N MET A 107 10.07 -0.45 -16.97
CA MET A 107 9.16 0.18 -17.93
C MET A 107 9.85 1.29 -18.73
N VAL A 108 10.66 2.14 -18.08
CA VAL A 108 11.39 3.22 -18.77
C VAL A 108 12.45 2.67 -19.72
N GLU A 109 13.19 1.63 -19.32
CA GLU A 109 14.16 0.94 -20.18
C GLU A 109 13.46 0.40 -21.42
N GLU A 110 12.40 -0.40 -21.25
CA GLU A 110 11.81 -1.09 -22.39
C GLU A 110 11.10 -0.14 -23.36
N TYR A 111 10.34 0.84 -22.85
CA TYR A 111 9.53 1.72 -23.68
C TYR A 111 10.22 3.02 -24.05
N GLY A 112 11.01 3.58 -23.14
CA GLY A 112 11.74 4.82 -23.36
C GLY A 112 13.09 4.59 -24.01
N ALA A 113 13.97 3.83 -23.37
CA ALA A 113 15.33 3.67 -23.87
C ALA A 113 15.38 2.75 -25.10
N GLN A 114 14.84 1.54 -25.04
CA GLN A 114 14.98 0.55 -26.10
C GLN A 114 14.06 0.81 -27.29
N LYS A 115 12.75 0.96 -27.08
CA LYS A 115 11.78 1.12 -28.18
C LYS A 115 11.82 2.51 -28.83
N LEU A 116 12.02 3.57 -28.05
CA LEU A 116 12.00 4.94 -28.56
C LEU A 116 13.40 5.46 -28.92
N LEU A 117 14.43 5.18 -28.10
CA LEU A 117 15.78 5.71 -28.30
C LEU A 117 16.79 4.68 -28.85
N HIS A 118 16.41 3.41 -28.94
CA HIS A 118 17.29 2.30 -29.35
C HIS A 118 18.59 2.17 -28.53
N VAL A 119 18.52 2.53 -27.24
CA VAL A 119 19.61 2.39 -26.27
C VAL A 119 19.17 1.42 -25.17
N SER A 120 20.09 0.59 -24.68
CA SER A 120 19.87 -0.22 -23.48
C SER A 120 20.91 0.10 -22.41
N PHE A 121 20.47 0.50 -21.23
CA PHE A 121 21.33 0.63 -20.05
C PHE A 121 21.22 -0.57 -19.10
N TRP A 122 20.39 -1.55 -19.46
CA TRP A 122 20.09 -2.75 -18.67
C TRP A 122 21.11 -3.87 -18.88
N ASN A 123 22.38 -3.61 -18.61
CA ASN A 123 23.45 -4.59 -18.71
C ASN A 123 24.64 -4.24 -17.78
N GLY A 124 25.53 -5.21 -17.57
CA GLY A 124 26.80 -5.02 -16.88
C GLY A 124 26.63 -4.53 -15.43
N ASP A 125 27.47 -3.57 -15.03
CA ASP A 125 27.52 -3.05 -13.66
C ASP A 125 26.18 -2.45 -13.20
N PHE A 126 25.42 -1.83 -14.11
CA PHE A 126 24.10 -1.29 -13.77
C PHE A 126 23.13 -2.40 -13.37
N TYR A 127 23.09 -3.49 -14.14
CA TYR A 127 22.26 -4.66 -13.85
C TYR A 127 22.64 -5.28 -12.50
N LEU A 128 23.93 -5.46 -12.23
CA LEU A 128 24.41 -6.04 -10.97
C LEU A 128 24.07 -5.16 -9.76
N ALA A 129 24.28 -3.85 -9.86
CA ALA A 129 23.92 -2.91 -8.80
C ALA A 129 22.40 -2.87 -8.57
N TYR A 130 21.62 -2.86 -9.66
CA TYR A 130 20.16 -2.94 -9.62
C TYR A 130 19.72 -4.20 -8.87
N GLN A 131 20.22 -5.37 -9.26
CA GLN A 131 19.84 -6.65 -8.64
C GLN A 131 20.17 -6.68 -7.15
N PHE A 132 21.40 -6.30 -6.78
CA PHE A 132 21.79 -6.25 -5.38
C PHE A 132 20.88 -5.34 -4.55
N ILE A 133 20.59 -4.13 -5.03
CA ILE A 133 19.74 -3.17 -4.32
C ILE A 133 18.30 -3.69 -4.21
N VAL A 134 17.76 -4.25 -5.28
CA VAL A 134 16.39 -4.78 -5.33
C VAL A 134 16.22 -5.98 -4.42
N ASP A 135 17.17 -6.92 -4.44
CA ASP A 135 17.16 -8.12 -3.59
C ASP A 135 17.30 -7.73 -2.10
N ALA A 136 18.25 -6.84 -1.76
CA ALA A 136 18.44 -6.35 -0.40
C ALA A 136 17.22 -5.57 0.13
N MET A 137 16.67 -4.65 -0.67
CA MET A 137 15.51 -3.84 -0.27
C MET A 137 14.21 -4.66 -0.26
N GLY A 138 14.09 -5.66 -1.15
CA GLY A 138 13.02 -6.65 -1.11
C GLY A 138 13.07 -7.51 0.14
N LEU A 139 14.27 -7.88 0.61
CA LEU A 139 14.42 -8.62 1.85
C LEU A 139 13.99 -7.77 3.04
N LEU A 140 14.42 -6.50 3.09
CA LEU A 140 13.95 -5.56 4.11
C LEU A 140 12.43 -5.40 4.06
N PHE A 141 11.82 -5.29 2.87
CA PHE A 141 10.36 -5.26 2.72
C PHE A 141 9.69 -6.47 3.37
N VAL A 142 10.12 -7.69 3.02
CA VAL A 142 9.58 -8.95 3.56
C VAL A 142 9.78 -9.03 5.08
N VAL A 143 10.95 -8.64 5.59
CA VAL A 143 11.22 -8.57 7.04
C VAL A 143 10.30 -7.57 7.72
N GLY A 144 10.08 -6.39 7.14
CA GLY A 144 9.16 -5.38 7.64
C GLY A 144 7.71 -5.87 7.71
N ILE A 145 7.25 -6.58 6.68
CA ILE A 145 5.94 -7.23 6.68
C ILE A 145 5.89 -8.38 7.71
N GLY A 146 6.96 -9.17 7.85
CA GLY A 146 7.09 -10.19 8.87
C GLY A 146 7.00 -9.62 10.29
N MET A 147 7.61 -8.47 10.54
CA MET A 147 7.45 -7.72 11.79
C MET A 147 5.99 -7.29 12.01
N ALA A 148 5.32 -6.79 10.97
CA ALA A 148 3.91 -6.43 11.06
C ALA A 148 3.01 -7.66 11.36
N LEU A 149 3.25 -8.80 10.71
CA LEU A 149 2.56 -10.06 10.94
C LEU A 149 2.79 -10.56 12.37
N TYR A 150 4.03 -10.53 12.86
CA TYR A 150 4.38 -10.91 14.24
C TYR A 150 3.66 -10.03 15.27
N ARG A 151 3.75 -8.70 15.11
CA ARG A 151 3.08 -7.76 16.01
C ARG A 151 1.56 -7.93 16.01
N ARG A 152 0.98 -8.28 14.85
CA ARG A 152 -0.46 -8.44 14.69
C ARG A 152 -0.97 -9.76 15.24
N TYR A 153 -0.41 -10.90 14.81
CA TYR A 153 -0.97 -12.22 15.11
C TYR A 153 -0.36 -12.89 16.35
N TRP A 154 0.93 -12.67 16.61
CA TRP A 154 1.63 -13.27 17.74
C TRP A 154 1.55 -12.42 18.99
N VAL A 155 2.03 -11.16 18.92
CA VAL A 155 1.97 -10.23 20.07
C VAL A 155 0.54 -9.80 20.37
N ARG A 156 -0.33 -9.78 19.33
CA ARG A 156 -1.72 -9.32 19.41
C ARG A 156 -1.83 -7.98 20.13
N ASN A 157 -1.08 -6.99 19.63
CA ASN A 157 -1.07 -5.66 20.23
C ASN A 157 -2.49 -5.10 20.34
N HIS A 158 -2.92 -4.76 21.57
CA HIS A 158 -4.26 -4.23 21.86
C HIS A 158 -4.62 -2.97 21.05
N ARG A 159 -3.62 -2.21 20.58
CA ARG A 159 -3.83 -1.07 19.70
C ARG A 159 -4.33 -1.47 18.30
N LEU A 160 -4.14 -2.72 17.88
CA LEU A 160 -4.49 -3.20 16.54
C LEU A 160 -5.70 -4.15 16.53
N TRP A 161 -6.18 -4.54 17.72
CA TRP A 161 -7.31 -5.44 17.92
C TRP A 161 -8.43 -4.70 18.65
N ASP A 162 -9.42 -4.23 17.90
CA ASP A 162 -10.62 -3.57 18.41
C ASP A 162 -11.84 -3.84 17.50
N ARG A 163 -12.96 -3.15 17.74
CA ARG A 163 -14.19 -3.30 16.95
C ARG A 163 -14.05 -2.91 15.47
N HIS A 164 -13.00 -2.18 15.08
CA HIS A 164 -12.70 -1.82 13.71
C HIS A 164 -11.68 -2.77 13.06
N THR A 165 -11.23 -3.81 13.75
CA THR A 165 -10.47 -4.90 13.15
C THR A 165 -11.37 -5.68 12.19
N SER A 166 -10.87 -5.95 10.98
CA SER A 166 -11.65 -6.54 9.89
C SER A 166 -10.78 -7.43 9.00
N ALA A 167 -11.40 -8.30 8.21
CA ALA A 167 -10.70 -9.14 7.23
C ALA A 167 -9.87 -8.34 6.21
N GLU A 168 -10.22 -7.06 5.99
CA GLU A 168 -9.45 -6.15 5.14
C GLU A 168 -8.03 -5.90 5.66
N ASP A 169 -7.83 -5.88 6.99
CA ASP A 169 -6.49 -5.77 7.58
C ASP A 169 -5.63 -6.99 7.25
N ASP A 170 -6.25 -8.17 7.31
CA ASP A 170 -5.61 -9.45 7.05
C ASP A 170 -5.27 -9.56 5.56
N LEU A 171 -6.25 -9.24 4.70
CA LEU A 171 -6.09 -9.24 3.26
C LEU A 171 -4.98 -8.29 2.83
N PHE A 172 -4.91 -7.09 3.40
CA PHE A 172 -3.88 -6.11 3.07
C PHE A 172 -2.47 -6.63 3.39
N ILE A 173 -2.24 -7.06 4.63
CA ILE A 173 -0.90 -7.48 5.04
C ILE A 173 -0.45 -8.78 4.35
N TRP A 174 -1.36 -9.73 4.13
CA TRP A 174 -1.06 -10.98 3.44
C TRP A 174 -0.87 -10.78 1.94
N THR A 175 -1.59 -9.85 1.31
CA THR A 175 -1.35 -9.48 -0.10
C THR A 175 0.06 -8.93 -0.28
N LEU A 176 0.49 -8.01 0.60
CA LEU A 176 1.87 -7.48 0.56
C LEU A 176 2.92 -8.58 0.83
N PHE A 177 2.66 -9.48 1.78
CA PHE A 177 3.55 -10.61 2.05
C PHE A 177 3.68 -11.55 0.84
N ALA A 178 2.54 -11.89 0.22
CA ALA A 178 2.51 -12.74 -0.98
C ALA A 178 3.23 -12.08 -2.16
N LEU A 179 3.11 -10.77 -2.34
CA LEU A 179 3.88 -10.01 -3.33
C LEU A 179 5.38 -10.07 -3.04
N GLY A 180 5.79 -9.81 -1.79
CA GLY A 180 7.21 -9.83 -1.41
C GLY A 180 7.86 -11.20 -1.61
N ILE A 181 7.25 -12.27 -1.08
CA ILE A 181 7.76 -13.64 -1.25
C ILE A 181 7.62 -14.12 -2.69
N GLY A 182 6.52 -13.78 -3.36
CA GLY A 182 6.27 -14.17 -4.75
C GLY A 182 7.30 -13.59 -5.71
N GLY A 183 7.83 -12.39 -5.44
CA GLY A 183 8.89 -11.78 -6.23
C GLY A 183 10.19 -12.59 -6.16
N PHE A 184 10.61 -12.97 -4.94
CA PHE A 184 11.79 -13.82 -4.75
C PHE A 184 11.61 -15.22 -5.34
N LEU A 185 10.42 -15.81 -5.18
CA LEU A 185 10.11 -17.11 -5.77
C LEU A 185 10.22 -17.06 -7.30
N LEU A 186 9.64 -16.03 -7.92
CA LEU A 186 9.71 -15.81 -9.36
C LEU A 186 11.16 -15.67 -9.82
N GLU A 187 11.96 -14.82 -9.15
CA GLU A 187 13.36 -14.61 -9.50
C GLU A 187 14.20 -15.87 -9.31
N GLY A 188 14.04 -16.59 -8.20
CA GLY A 188 14.77 -17.82 -7.91
C GLY A 188 14.47 -18.95 -8.91
N LEU A 189 13.21 -19.10 -9.33
CA LEU A 189 12.83 -20.07 -10.36
C LEU A 189 13.47 -19.72 -11.71
N ARG A 190 13.52 -18.44 -12.07
CA ARG A 190 14.21 -17.96 -13.27
C ARG A 190 15.72 -18.24 -13.21
N VAL A 191 16.38 -17.89 -12.10
CA VAL A 191 17.84 -18.13 -11.91
C VAL A 191 18.16 -19.61 -12.01
N TYR A 192 17.32 -20.47 -11.40
CA TYR A 192 17.51 -21.91 -11.46
C TYR A 192 17.36 -22.46 -12.89
N SER A 193 16.30 -22.08 -13.61
CA SER A 193 16.10 -22.52 -15.01
C SER A 193 17.20 -21.99 -15.94
N ALA A 194 17.76 -20.81 -15.68
CA ALA A 194 18.91 -20.25 -16.40
C ALA A 194 20.25 -20.97 -16.12
N GLY A 195 20.27 -22.02 -15.30
CA GLY A 195 21.48 -22.78 -14.98
C GLY A 195 22.36 -22.13 -13.92
N ILE A 196 21.79 -21.30 -13.04
CA ILE A 196 22.47 -20.63 -11.93
C ILE A 196 23.74 -19.87 -12.38
N PRO A 197 23.60 -18.82 -13.21
CA PRO A 197 24.77 -18.05 -13.66
C PRO A 197 25.51 -17.37 -12.49
N ASP A 198 26.84 -17.42 -12.48
CA ASP A 198 27.68 -16.90 -11.38
C ASP A 198 27.40 -15.42 -11.04
N HIS A 199 27.07 -14.61 -12.04
CA HIS A 199 26.84 -13.17 -11.86
C HIS A 199 25.53 -12.85 -11.12
N GLU A 200 24.58 -13.79 -11.06
CA GLU A 200 23.31 -13.64 -10.33
C GLU A 200 23.47 -13.76 -8.81
N VAL A 201 24.68 -14.06 -8.31
CA VAL A 201 25.00 -14.13 -6.87
C VAL A 201 24.71 -12.84 -6.12
N VAL A 202 24.66 -11.70 -6.82
CA VAL A 202 24.30 -10.40 -6.26
C VAL A 202 22.83 -10.34 -5.82
N SER A 203 21.94 -11.13 -6.44
CA SER A 203 20.57 -11.39 -5.98
C SER A 203 20.59 -12.54 -4.96
N PHE A 204 21.22 -12.31 -3.82
CA PHE A 204 21.59 -13.37 -2.88
C PHE A 204 20.40 -14.17 -2.30
N VAL A 205 19.21 -13.57 -2.14
CA VAL A 205 18.01 -14.31 -1.71
C VAL A 205 17.52 -15.22 -2.84
N ALA A 206 17.36 -14.68 -4.05
CA ALA A 206 16.93 -15.47 -5.21
C ALA A 206 17.93 -16.56 -5.59
N TYR A 207 19.24 -16.26 -5.51
CA TYR A 207 20.32 -17.21 -5.73
C TYR A 207 20.29 -18.35 -4.69
N GLY A 208 20.09 -18.00 -3.41
CA GLY A 208 19.89 -18.99 -2.35
C GLY A 208 18.67 -19.89 -2.59
N MET A 209 17.57 -19.35 -3.10
CA MET A 209 16.40 -20.14 -3.52
C MET A 209 16.74 -21.07 -4.69
N ALA A 210 17.46 -20.59 -5.70
CA ALA A 210 17.87 -21.39 -6.85
C ALA A 210 18.74 -22.59 -6.43
N LEU A 211 19.71 -22.38 -5.53
CA LEU A 211 20.49 -23.48 -4.93
C LEU A 211 19.60 -24.46 -4.14
N GLY A 212 18.57 -23.95 -3.47
CA GLY A 212 17.58 -24.79 -2.79
C GLY A 212 16.78 -25.67 -3.76
N PHE A 213 16.37 -25.11 -4.90
CA PHE A 213 15.68 -25.85 -5.96
C PHE A 213 16.57 -26.91 -6.61
N ASP A 214 17.85 -26.59 -6.81
CA ASP A 214 18.86 -27.53 -7.29
C ASP A 214 19.07 -28.70 -6.32
N ALA A 215 19.23 -28.39 -5.03
CA ALA A 215 19.39 -29.41 -3.99
C ALA A 215 18.16 -30.32 -3.84
N LEU A 216 16.97 -29.81 -4.13
CA LEU A 216 15.73 -30.59 -4.17
C LEU A 216 15.57 -31.40 -5.46
N GLY A 217 16.42 -31.18 -6.46
CA GLY A 217 16.37 -31.86 -7.76
C GLY A 217 15.09 -31.55 -8.55
N LEU A 218 14.61 -30.30 -8.50
CA LEU A 218 13.44 -29.92 -9.28
C LEU A 218 13.71 -30.09 -10.78
N ALA A 219 12.78 -30.72 -11.50
CA ALA A 219 12.94 -30.94 -12.92
C ALA A 219 12.99 -29.62 -13.69
N THR A 220 14.04 -29.43 -14.48
CA THR A 220 14.23 -28.30 -15.40
C THR A 220 14.42 -28.85 -16.80
N LEU A 221 13.81 -28.22 -17.79
CA LEU A 221 14.03 -28.55 -19.20
C LEU A 221 15.13 -27.69 -19.83
N GLY A 222 15.54 -26.63 -19.13
CA GLY A 222 16.51 -25.66 -19.58
C GLY A 222 15.86 -24.37 -20.09
N PRO A 223 16.68 -23.32 -20.29
CA PRO A 223 16.18 -21.98 -20.58
C PRO A 223 15.52 -21.86 -21.96
N GLU A 224 15.76 -22.80 -22.87
CA GLU A 224 15.18 -22.83 -24.22
C GLU A 224 13.69 -23.25 -24.21
N GLN A 225 13.22 -23.91 -23.14
CA GLN A 225 11.86 -24.42 -22.98
C GLN A 225 11.00 -23.50 -22.09
N ALA A 226 11.38 -22.23 -22.02
CA ALA A 226 10.73 -21.21 -21.22
C ALA A 226 9.22 -21.08 -21.49
N GLY A 227 8.46 -20.87 -20.43
CA GLY A 227 7.01 -20.69 -20.48
C GLY A 227 6.22 -21.98 -20.26
N LEU A 228 4.89 -21.87 -20.37
CA LEU A 228 3.99 -23.00 -20.13
C LEU A 228 4.20 -24.09 -21.19
N ASN A 229 4.66 -25.25 -20.76
CA ASN A 229 4.93 -26.41 -21.59
C ASN A 229 4.12 -27.63 -21.12
N GLY A 230 3.90 -28.60 -22.03
CA GLY A 230 3.11 -29.80 -21.74
C GLY A 230 3.81 -30.86 -20.89
N ALA A 231 4.99 -30.58 -20.34
CA ALA A 231 5.88 -31.58 -19.75
C ALA A 231 5.77 -31.69 -18.22
N GLY A 232 4.54 -31.77 -17.70
CA GLY A 232 4.29 -32.03 -16.28
C GLY A 232 4.74 -30.90 -15.33
N LEU A 233 5.12 -31.25 -14.10
CA LEU A 233 5.60 -30.30 -13.09
C LEU A 233 7.12 -30.07 -13.26
N ASN A 234 7.48 -28.92 -13.81
CA ASN A 234 8.87 -28.46 -13.99
C ASN A 234 9.02 -26.99 -13.60
N VAL A 235 10.27 -26.53 -13.51
CA VAL A 235 10.63 -25.17 -13.08
C VAL A 235 10.08 -24.11 -14.03
N GLU A 236 10.07 -24.36 -15.34
CA GLU A 236 9.55 -23.41 -16.35
C GLU A 236 8.04 -23.18 -16.16
N ASN A 237 7.28 -24.24 -15.92
CA ASN A 237 5.85 -24.19 -15.61
C ASN A 237 5.57 -23.51 -14.26
N LEU A 238 6.40 -23.78 -13.24
CA LEU A 238 6.32 -23.11 -11.94
C LEU A 238 6.64 -21.61 -12.05
N HIS A 239 7.66 -21.25 -12.83
CA HIS A 239 8.00 -19.85 -13.10
C HIS A 239 6.84 -19.15 -13.80
N TRP A 240 6.26 -19.75 -14.84
CA TRP A 240 5.10 -19.21 -15.54
C TRP A 240 3.91 -18.98 -14.59
N LEU A 241 3.62 -19.97 -13.73
CA LEU A 241 2.55 -19.87 -12.73
C LEU A 241 2.85 -18.77 -11.70
N ALA A 242 4.08 -18.69 -11.21
CA ALA A 242 4.53 -17.66 -10.27
C ALA A 242 4.43 -16.27 -10.90
N TRP A 243 4.79 -16.13 -12.18
CA TRP A 243 4.72 -14.88 -12.94
C TRP A 243 3.28 -14.38 -13.06
N TRP A 244 2.34 -15.23 -13.49
CA TRP A 244 0.93 -14.83 -13.58
C TRP A 244 0.31 -14.60 -12.22
N THR A 245 0.62 -15.44 -11.22
CA THR A 245 0.11 -15.27 -9.86
C THR A 245 0.58 -13.94 -9.27
N HIS A 246 1.88 -13.64 -9.37
CA HIS A 246 2.45 -12.38 -8.89
C HIS A 246 1.83 -11.18 -9.62
N SER A 247 1.70 -11.27 -10.95
CA SER A 247 1.11 -10.20 -11.78
C SER A 247 -0.36 -9.94 -11.41
N LEU A 248 -1.17 -10.99 -11.26
CA LEU A 248 -2.59 -10.86 -10.90
C LEU A 248 -2.77 -10.31 -9.48
N ILE A 249 -1.96 -10.74 -8.52
CA ILE A 249 -1.97 -10.18 -7.15
C ILE A 249 -1.54 -8.71 -7.19
N ALA A 250 -0.54 -8.34 -8.00
CA ALA A 250 -0.09 -6.96 -8.13
C ALA A 250 -1.17 -6.06 -8.77
N PHE A 251 -1.82 -6.54 -9.84
CA PHE A 251 -2.94 -5.85 -10.46
C PHE A 251 -4.13 -5.69 -9.52
N PHE A 252 -4.50 -6.76 -8.81
CA PHE A 252 -5.51 -6.68 -7.76
C PHE A 252 -5.14 -5.63 -6.71
N PHE A 253 -3.91 -5.68 -6.18
CA PHE A 253 -3.45 -4.75 -5.17
C PHE A 253 -3.55 -3.31 -5.65
N ILE A 254 -3.02 -2.99 -6.83
CA ILE A 254 -3.05 -1.63 -7.42
C ILE A 254 -4.49 -1.16 -7.63
N ALA A 255 -5.34 -1.97 -8.27
CA ALA A 255 -6.73 -1.62 -8.51
C ALA A 255 -7.52 -1.39 -7.20
N TRP A 256 -7.15 -2.12 -6.14
CA TRP A 256 -7.79 -2.06 -4.83
C TRP A 256 -7.35 -0.86 -3.98
N ILE A 257 -6.19 -0.25 -4.25
CA ILE A 257 -5.64 0.86 -3.46
C ILE A 257 -6.69 1.92 -3.08
N PRO A 258 -7.44 2.55 -4.02
CA PRO A 258 -8.32 3.66 -3.66
C PRO A 258 -9.60 3.24 -2.92
N TYR A 259 -9.93 1.95 -2.90
CA TYR A 259 -11.16 1.43 -2.31
C TYR A 259 -10.96 0.88 -0.90
N ALA A 260 -9.73 0.84 -0.40
CA ALA A 260 -9.39 0.18 0.84
C ALA A 260 -8.28 0.89 1.62
N LYS A 261 -7.87 0.29 2.74
CA LYS A 261 -6.76 0.69 3.61
C LYS A 261 -5.45 1.01 2.91
N PRO A 262 -5.03 0.38 1.77
CA PRO A 262 -3.80 0.78 1.09
C PRO A 262 -3.83 2.24 0.62
N PHE A 263 -5.01 2.86 0.48
CA PHE A 263 -5.13 4.28 0.16
C PHE A 263 -4.39 5.19 1.14
N HIS A 264 -4.14 4.73 2.37
CA HIS A 264 -3.37 5.49 3.34
C HIS A 264 -1.99 5.93 2.85
N MET A 265 -1.37 5.19 1.93
CA MET A 265 -0.09 5.57 1.35
C MET A 265 -0.17 6.92 0.63
N LEU A 266 -1.33 7.22 0.01
CA LEU A 266 -1.60 8.47 -0.69
C LEU A 266 -2.19 9.52 0.29
N SER A 267 -3.24 9.15 1.03
CA SER A 267 -3.94 10.09 1.92
C SER A 267 -3.07 10.53 3.08
N SER A 268 -2.20 9.68 3.64
CA SER A 268 -1.30 10.08 4.74
C SER A 268 -0.30 11.13 4.29
N PHE A 269 0.27 11.00 3.08
CA PHE A 269 1.18 12.02 2.55
C PHE A 269 0.45 13.36 2.36
N ALA A 270 -0.72 13.32 1.70
CA ALA A 270 -1.56 14.51 1.51
C ALA A 270 -1.98 15.15 2.86
N ASN A 271 -2.25 14.32 3.86
CA ASN A 271 -2.60 14.78 5.21
C ASN A 271 -1.43 15.49 5.90
N VAL A 272 -0.21 14.95 5.80
CA VAL A 272 0.99 15.58 6.36
C VAL A 272 1.29 16.91 5.65
N VAL A 273 1.07 17.00 4.32
CA VAL A 273 1.18 18.27 3.57
C VAL A 273 0.21 19.32 4.12
N THR A 274 -1.04 18.91 4.36
CA THR A 274 -2.14 19.81 4.76
C THR A 274 -2.32 19.95 6.27
N ARG A 275 -1.37 19.46 7.08
CA ARG A 275 -1.43 19.51 8.55
C ARG A 275 -1.45 20.95 9.09
N ASP A 276 -2.03 21.13 10.28
CA ASP A 276 -1.78 22.33 11.07
C ASP A 276 -0.42 22.20 11.78
N GLU A 277 0.55 23.05 11.42
CA GLU A 277 1.87 23.09 12.06
C GLU A 277 1.82 23.57 13.52
N LYS A 278 0.71 24.20 13.91
CA LYS A 278 0.43 24.63 15.29
C LYS A 278 -0.51 23.68 16.02
N ALA A 279 -0.80 22.50 15.47
CA ALA A 279 -1.57 21.46 16.16
C ALA A 279 -0.94 21.16 17.54
N GLY A 280 -1.76 21.18 18.60
CA GLY A 280 -1.32 21.01 19.98
C GLY A 280 -0.80 22.27 20.68
N LYS A 281 -0.60 23.38 19.95
CA LYS A 281 -0.35 24.72 20.53
C LYS A 281 -1.55 25.64 20.38
N ARG A 282 -2.29 25.48 19.29
CA ARG A 282 -3.57 26.15 19.03
C ARG A 282 -4.67 25.22 19.53
N LEU A 283 -5.26 25.55 20.68
CA LEU A 283 -6.53 24.94 21.08
C LEU A 283 -7.63 25.64 20.25
N PRO A 284 -8.43 24.91 19.47
CA PRO A 284 -9.60 25.51 18.84
C PRO A 284 -10.52 26.08 19.93
N ASN A 285 -11.11 27.24 19.68
CA ASN A 285 -12.10 27.80 20.59
C ASN A 285 -13.28 26.82 20.67
N VAL A 286 -13.75 26.51 21.87
CA VAL A 286 -15.06 25.89 22.06
C VAL A 286 -16.09 27.02 21.88
N PRO A 287 -16.93 26.99 20.83
CA PRO A 287 -17.92 28.02 20.62
C PRO A 287 -18.88 28.09 21.82
N SER A 288 -19.38 29.29 22.10
CA SER A 288 -20.32 29.52 23.20
C SER A 288 -21.70 28.90 22.94
N ASP A 289 -22.01 28.67 21.66
CA ASP A 289 -23.18 27.92 21.21
C ASP A 289 -22.72 26.53 20.76
N LEU A 290 -22.99 25.52 21.57
CA LEU A 290 -22.62 24.13 21.29
C LEU A 290 -23.52 23.52 20.22
N ASP A 291 -24.75 24.02 20.04
CA ASP A 291 -25.68 23.52 19.04
C ASP A 291 -25.22 23.88 17.62
N ALA A 292 -24.57 25.03 17.46
CA ALA A 292 -23.93 25.46 16.21
C ALA A 292 -22.67 24.66 15.82
N THR A 293 -22.20 23.71 16.65
CA THR A 293 -20.97 22.92 16.41
C THR A 293 -21.20 21.46 16.09
N ASN A 294 -22.45 21.01 16.09
CA ASN A 294 -22.76 19.62 15.83
C ASN A 294 -22.85 19.40 14.31
N ALA A 295 -21.94 18.59 13.77
CA ALA A 295 -22.14 17.99 12.45
C ALA A 295 -23.35 17.04 12.55
N GLU A 296 -24.42 17.35 11.84
CA GLU A 296 -25.63 16.52 11.74
C GLU A 296 -25.54 15.52 10.58
N SER A 297 -24.75 15.86 9.56
CA SER A 297 -24.53 15.05 8.36
C SER A 297 -23.06 14.90 8.01
N ILE A 298 -22.77 13.95 7.13
CA ILE A 298 -21.41 13.76 6.60
C ILE A 298 -20.99 14.89 5.63
N ASP A 299 -21.94 15.66 5.12
CA ASP A 299 -21.68 16.81 4.25
C ASP A 299 -21.29 18.06 5.04
N ASP A 300 -21.47 18.06 6.36
CA ASP A 300 -21.10 19.18 7.23
C ASP A 300 -19.58 19.20 7.53
N PHE A 301 -18.86 18.14 7.11
CA PHE A 301 -17.42 18.03 7.29
C PHE A 301 -16.68 18.76 6.18
N THR A 302 -15.59 19.42 6.59
CA THR A 302 -14.68 20.06 5.65
C THR A 302 -13.93 19.03 4.81
N TRP A 303 -13.44 19.43 3.64
CA TRP A 303 -12.59 18.58 2.81
C TRP A 303 -11.37 18.02 3.58
N LYS A 304 -10.87 18.78 4.56
CA LYS A 304 -9.69 18.41 5.35
C LYS A 304 -10.02 17.34 6.39
N GLU A 305 -11.20 17.39 7.00
CA GLU A 305 -11.70 16.37 7.93
C GLU A 305 -12.04 15.08 7.18
N LEU A 306 -12.61 15.16 5.98
CA LEU A 306 -12.79 14.00 5.10
C LEU A 306 -11.44 13.35 4.75
N LEU A 307 -10.40 14.15 4.50
CA LEU A 307 -9.04 13.64 4.30
C LEU A 307 -8.43 13.06 5.59
N ASP A 308 -8.76 13.58 6.78
CA ASP A 308 -8.34 13.01 8.06
C ASP A 308 -8.93 11.61 8.28
N GLN A 309 -10.20 11.42 7.93
CA GLN A 309 -10.85 10.11 7.95
C GLN A 309 -10.08 9.11 7.08
N ASP A 310 -9.74 9.49 5.85
CA ASP A 310 -9.00 8.61 4.93
C ASP A 310 -7.53 8.40 5.29
N ALA A 311 -6.92 9.33 6.00
CA ALA A 311 -5.54 9.21 6.48
C ALA A 311 -5.41 8.38 7.78
N CYS A 312 -6.51 8.12 8.49
CA CYS A 312 -6.48 7.32 9.70
C CYS A 312 -6.17 5.85 9.39
N THR A 313 -4.98 5.39 9.80
CA THR A 313 -4.48 4.03 9.53
C THR A 313 -4.73 3.02 10.64
N LYS A 314 -5.60 3.35 11.60
CA LYS A 314 -5.85 2.51 12.79
C LYS A 314 -4.60 2.24 13.66
N CYS A 315 -3.51 2.98 13.47
CA CYS A 315 -2.24 2.72 14.18
C CYS A 315 -2.32 2.83 15.71
N GLY A 316 -3.34 3.51 16.26
CA GLY A 316 -3.58 3.59 17.70
C GLY A 316 -2.56 4.41 18.48
N ARG A 317 -1.70 5.21 17.83
CA ARG A 317 -0.76 6.09 18.53
C ARG A 317 -1.51 7.17 19.30
N CYS A 318 -2.55 7.77 18.70
CA CYS A 318 -3.43 8.73 19.36
C CYS A 318 -4.17 8.10 20.57
N SER A 319 -4.69 6.88 20.43
CA SER A 319 -5.32 6.13 21.53
C SER A 319 -4.36 5.91 22.69
N SER A 320 -3.11 5.51 22.41
CA SER A 320 -2.12 5.17 23.44
C SER A 320 -1.65 6.35 24.31
N VAL A 321 -1.94 7.59 23.90
CA VAL A 321 -1.55 8.80 24.64
C VAL A 321 -2.74 9.66 25.04
N CYS A 322 -3.97 9.19 24.81
CA CYS A 322 -5.18 9.96 25.10
C CYS A 322 -5.48 9.95 26.61
N PRO A 323 -5.50 11.12 27.29
CA PRO A 323 -5.79 11.17 28.72
C PRO A 323 -7.20 10.72 29.08
N ALA A 324 -8.19 11.00 28.22
CA ALA A 324 -9.57 10.59 28.42
C ALA A 324 -9.69 9.06 28.39
N LYS A 325 -9.07 8.42 27.39
CA LYS A 325 -9.03 6.96 27.29
C LYS A 325 -8.27 6.32 28.46
N ALA A 326 -7.15 6.93 28.87
CA ALA A 326 -6.37 6.46 30.02
C ALA A 326 -7.08 6.61 31.37
N SER A 327 -8.15 7.42 31.43
CA SER A 327 -9.00 7.61 32.61
C SER A 327 -10.32 6.85 32.50
N ASP A 328 -10.38 5.81 31.66
CA ASP A 328 -11.55 4.96 31.40
C ASP A 328 -12.81 5.69 30.96
N ARG A 329 -12.68 6.90 30.39
CA ARG A 329 -13.81 7.58 29.76
C ARG A 329 -14.15 6.88 28.44
N PRO A 330 -15.43 6.89 28.02
CA PRO A 330 -15.88 6.27 26.77
C PRO A 330 -15.49 7.10 25.52
N LEU A 331 -14.26 7.62 25.48
CA LEU A 331 -13.74 8.43 24.38
C LEU A 331 -12.36 7.93 23.95
N ASP A 332 -12.28 7.47 22.71
CA ASP A 332 -11.01 7.17 22.02
C ASP A 332 -10.96 7.98 20.71
N PRO A 333 -10.02 8.94 20.58
CA PRO A 333 -9.96 9.81 19.41
C PRO A 333 -9.75 9.05 18.10
N ARG A 334 -9.10 7.88 18.13
CA ARG A 334 -8.99 7.04 16.94
C ARG A 334 -10.37 6.55 16.51
N ASN A 335 -11.12 5.99 17.46
CA ASN A 335 -12.38 5.33 17.14
C ASN A 335 -13.42 6.33 16.67
N VAL A 336 -13.42 7.57 17.18
CA VAL A 336 -14.25 8.65 16.64
C VAL A 336 -14.00 8.87 15.15
N ILE A 337 -12.73 8.98 14.72
CA ILE A 337 -12.40 9.15 13.30
C ILE A 337 -12.78 7.93 12.46
N LEU A 338 -12.61 6.72 13.01
CA LEU A 338 -12.99 5.49 12.32
C LEU A 338 -14.50 5.30 12.22
N ASP A 339 -15.26 5.67 13.25
CA ASP A 339 -16.73 5.66 13.23
C ASP A 339 -17.25 6.62 12.16
N LEU A 340 -16.72 7.86 12.11
CA LEU A 340 -17.07 8.84 11.09
C LEU A 340 -16.72 8.36 9.68
N LYS A 341 -15.54 7.75 9.51
CA LYS A 341 -15.14 7.15 8.25
C LYS A 341 -16.11 6.04 7.83
N SER A 342 -16.41 5.11 8.73
CA SER A 342 -17.31 4.00 8.46
C SER A 342 -18.71 4.49 8.11
N TYR A 343 -19.25 5.46 8.87
CA TYR A 343 -20.54 6.08 8.56
C TYR A 343 -20.57 6.71 7.16
N ARG A 344 -19.52 7.46 6.79
CA ARG A 344 -19.39 8.02 5.44
C ARG A 344 -19.36 6.93 4.36
N GLU A 345 -18.53 5.92 4.54
CA GLU A 345 -18.37 4.85 3.57
C GLU A 345 -19.68 4.06 3.44
N ASP A 346 -20.37 3.74 4.53
CA ASP A 346 -21.67 3.05 4.48
C ASP A 346 -22.72 3.84 3.67
N LEU A 347 -22.76 5.17 3.83
CA LEU A 347 -23.64 6.04 3.03
C LEU A 347 -23.28 6.06 1.54
N GLU A 348 -21.98 6.11 1.22
CA GLU A 348 -21.47 6.15 -0.16
C GLU A 348 -21.61 4.80 -0.89
N TRP A 349 -21.70 3.68 -0.16
CA TRP A 349 -21.83 2.33 -0.71
C TRP A 349 -23.29 1.85 -0.77
N CYS A 350 -24.14 2.17 0.22
CA CYS A 350 -25.54 1.75 0.21
C CYS A 350 -26.40 2.52 -0.79
N CYS A 351 -26.02 3.75 -1.15
CA CYS A 351 -26.77 4.58 -2.06
C CYS A 351 -25.82 5.46 -2.88
N GLU A 352 -25.88 5.34 -4.20
CA GLU A 352 -25.50 6.45 -5.08
C GLU A 352 -26.28 7.68 -4.60
N TYR A 353 -25.58 8.66 -4.01
CA TYR A 353 -26.13 9.86 -3.37
C TYR A 353 -27.41 10.32 -4.09
N PRO A 354 -28.62 10.08 -3.54
CA PRO A 354 -29.70 10.96 -3.91
C PRO A 354 -29.27 12.29 -3.32
N LYS A 355 -29.10 13.32 -4.15
CA LYS A 355 -29.01 14.69 -3.65
C LYS A 355 -30.31 14.96 -2.88
N ILE A 356 -30.35 14.62 -1.58
CA ILE A 356 -31.49 14.92 -0.72
C ILE A 356 -31.36 16.39 -0.37
N ARG A 357 -31.83 17.24 -1.29
CA ARG A 357 -32.52 18.47 -0.88
C ARG A 357 -33.79 18.04 -0.17
N ALA A 358 -33.76 17.95 1.14
CA ALA A 358 -34.90 18.29 1.97
C ALA A 358 -34.39 18.41 3.41
N ARG A 359 -34.50 19.61 3.96
CA ARG A 359 -34.62 19.83 5.40
C ARG A 359 -35.69 18.87 5.93
N ASP A 360 -35.30 17.84 6.64
CA ASP A 360 -36.16 17.31 7.69
C ASP A 360 -35.29 16.86 8.87
N SER A 361 -35.42 17.63 9.93
CA SER A 361 -34.86 17.40 11.25
C SER A 361 -35.43 16.10 11.83
N ARG A 362 -34.64 15.03 11.84
CA ARG A 362 -34.61 13.94 12.83
C ARG A 362 -33.86 12.74 12.27
N LEU A 363 -32.58 12.60 12.61
CA LEU A 363 -31.88 11.32 12.52
C LEU A 363 -31.16 11.06 13.85
N SER A 364 -31.80 10.23 14.67
CA SER A 364 -31.26 9.70 15.91
C SER A 364 -30.13 8.73 15.58
N VAL A 365 -28.89 9.13 15.89
CA VAL A 365 -27.74 8.24 15.99
C VAL A 365 -28.11 7.11 16.95
N GLY A 366 -27.98 5.86 16.48
CA GLY A 366 -28.23 4.66 17.27
C GLY A 366 -27.28 4.57 18.45
N ILE A 367 -27.73 5.07 19.60
CA ILE A 367 -27.18 4.73 20.91
C ILE A 367 -27.93 3.50 21.38
N ASP A 368 -27.17 2.46 21.73
CA ASP A 368 -27.67 1.22 22.32
C ASP A 368 -28.60 1.50 23.52
N PRO A 369 -29.86 1.03 23.53
CA PRO A 369 -30.83 1.33 24.58
C PRO A 369 -30.40 0.88 25.99
N GLU A 370 -29.47 -0.08 26.08
CA GLU A 370 -28.99 -0.60 27.38
C GLU A 370 -28.12 0.40 28.16
N TYR A 371 -27.55 1.43 27.52
CA TYR A 371 -26.72 2.42 28.22
C TYR A 371 -27.55 3.46 29.00
N ARG A 372 -28.87 3.55 28.77
CA ARG A 372 -29.75 4.52 29.44
C ARG A 372 -30.23 4.08 30.83
N ALA A 373 -30.08 2.81 31.19
CA ALA A 373 -30.66 2.28 32.42
C ALA A 373 -29.79 2.49 33.68
N ASP A 374 -28.49 2.78 33.52
CA ASP A 374 -27.50 2.77 34.62
C ASP A 374 -27.04 4.16 35.09
N GLN A 375 -27.67 5.23 34.59
CA GLN A 375 -27.48 6.59 35.08
C GLN A 375 -28.85 7.17 35.36
N GLY A 376 -29.36 6.95 36.58
CA GLY A 376 -30.64 7.48 37.04
C GLY A 376 -30.69 9.02 37.01
N ILE A 377 -31.01 9.57 35.85
CA ILE A 377 -31.43 10.95 35.60
C ILE A 377 -32.78 10.91 34.91
#